data_AF-A0A959M4S7-F1
#
_entry.id   AF-A0A959M4S7-F1
#
_cell.length_a   1.000
_cell.length_b   1.000
_cell.length_c   1.000
_cell.angle_alpha   90.00
_cell.angle_beta   90.00
_cell.angle_gamma   90.00
#
_symmetry.space_group_name_H-M   'P 1'
#
loop_
_entity.id
_entity.type
_entity.pdbx_description
1 polymer ?
#
loop_
_entity_poly.entity_id
_entity_poly.type
_entity_poly.pdbx_seq_one_letter_code
_entity_poly.pdbx_strand_id
1 'polypeptide(L)'
;MSVSACLNCQTALPPDARFCPTCGTSVLPSPPDIFAPPPTEDMEQELADCFMRELERAILDQQDPRMVDQYFQRFHESGFPTDLEHRLRQLLEPLARAGINTVTQEVLYEIYSLVDFFLIRFCSDLNQIYLPQAILKYHGIDGNQVDLYRMSMDFMAFDHEDVRIYTDFLSMPEKTLKKVSKSFLFADRTERLWFICDQTLRGTGKAGFAMTNQSIYWKAPMQPAHVFRYGHPLTIQFESDWMTLNGAFFDAGKALNVRLSKLLQRLQMVF
;
A
#
# COMPACT_ATOMS: atom_id res chain seq x y z
N MET A 1 30.69 -26.09 -23.96
CA MET A 1 29.23 -26.19 -24.03
C MET A 1 28.67 -25.37 -22.87
N SER A 2 27.98 -24.29 -23.17
CA SER A 2 27.41 -23.40 -22.15
C SER A 2 26.20 -24.08 -21.49
N VAL A 3 26.28 -24.31 -20.19
CA VAL A 3 25.17 -24.86 -19.38
C VAL A 3 24.18 -23.71 -19.14
N SER A 4 22.98 -23.82 -19.68
CA SER A 4 21.89 -22.88 -19.41
C SER A 4 21.22 -23.24 -18.07
N ALA A 5 20.72 -22.24 -17.33
CA ALA A 5 19.98 -22.46 -16.07
C ALA A 5 18.49 -22.19 -16.28
N CYS A 6 17.63 -22.89 -15.53
CA CYS A 6 16.18 -22.66 -15.55
C CYS A 6 15.85 -21.26 -15.04
N LEU A 7 15.07 -20.47 -15.80
CA LEU A 7 14.70 -19.11 -15.39
C LEU A 7 13.78 -19.08 -14.16
N ASN A 8 13.08 -20.17 -13.86
CA ASN A 8 12.15 -20.25 -12.73
C ASN A 8 12.83 -20.70 -11.43
N CYS A 9 13.59 -21.80 -11.47
CA CYS A 9 14.19 -22.39 -10.26
C CYS A 9 15.73 -22.39 -10.24
N GLN A 10 16.37 -21.85 -11.28
CA GLN A 10 17.82 -21.72 -11.44
C GLN A 10 18.61 -23.04 -11.50
N THR A 11 17.94 -24.20 -11.52
CA THR A 11 18.59 -25.49 -11.74
C THR A 11 19.30 -25.52 -13.11
N ALA A 12 20.52 -26.05 -13.14
CA ALA A 12 21.26 -26.28 -14.37
C ALA A 12 20.49 -27.22 -15.31
N LEU A 13 20.34 -26.81 -16.57
CA LEU A 13 19.58 -27.53 -17.58
C LEU A 13 20.52 -28.38 -18.45
N PRO A 14 20.12 -29.63 -18.78
CA PRO A 14 20.72 -30.38 -19.86
C PRO A 14 20.65 -29.60 -21.19
N PRO A 15 21.63 -29.77 -22.09
CA PRO A 15 21.76 -28.99 -23.33
C PRO A 15 20.58 -29.13 -24.31
N ASP A 16 19.75 -30.16 -24.14
CA ASP A 16 18.59 -30.50 -24.97
C ASP A 16 17.26 -30.53 -24.18
N ALA A 17 17.26 -30.05 -22.94
CA ALA A 17 16.06 -30.05 -22.10
C ALA A 17 14.97 -29.14 -22.66
N ARG A 18 13.79 -29.72 -22.96
CA ARG A 18 12.57 -28.95 -23.32
C ARG A 18 11.79 -28.45 -22.11
N PHE A 19 11.96 -29.11 -20.97
CA PHE A 19 11.34 -28.78 -19.69
C PHE A 19 12.36 -28.94 -18.56
N CYS A 20 12.25 -28.10 -17.53
CA CYS A 20 13.09 -28.20 -16.35
C CYS A 20 12.76 -29.50 -15.59
N PRO A 21 13.76 -30.35 -15.30
CA PRO A 21 13.53 -31.62 -14.63
C PRO A 21 13.12 -31.47 -13.16
N THR A 22 13.37 -30.30 -12.55
CA THR A 22 13.04 -30.03 -11.14
C THR A 22 11.66 -29.41 -10.95
N CYS A 23 11.28 -28.44 -11.79
CA CYS A 23 10.03 -27.70 -11.61
C CYS A 23 9.04 -27.82 -12.78
N GLY A 24 9.39 -28.53 -13.85
CA GLY A 24 8.52 -28.75 -15.01
C GLY A 24 8.40 -27.57 -15.99
N THR A 25 9.03 -26.42 -15.72
CA THR A 25 8.92 -25.21 -16.56
C THR A 25 9.55 -25.43 -17.95
N SER A 26 8.83 -25.06 -19.02
CA SER A 26 9.32 -25.14 -20.41
C SER A 26 10.57 -24.27 -20.61
N VAL A 27 11.53 -24.79 -21.38
CA VAL A 27 12.84 -24.17 -21.67
C VAL A 27 12.87 -23.58 -23.09
N LEU A 28 11.87 -23.85 -23.92
CA LEU A 28 11.81 -23.28 -25.26
C LEU A 28 11.62 -21.76 -25.17
N PRO A 29 12.45 -20.95 -25.85
CA PRO A 29 12.13 -19.53 -26.02
C PRO A 29 10.79 -19.45 -26.75
N SER A 30 9.86 -18.68 -26.19
CA SER A 30 8.70 -18.21 -26.94
C SER A 30 9.21 -17.67 -28.28
N PRO A 31 8.63 -18.05 -29.43
CA PRO A 31 9.00 -17.38 -30.67
C PRO A 31 8.83 -15.86 -30.44
N PRO A 32 9.79 -15.02 -30.87
CA PRO A 32 9.60 -13.59 -30.79
C PRO A 32 8.32 -13.26 -31.54
N ASP A 33 7.36 -12.70 -30.84
CA ASP A 33 6.06 -12.39 -31.40
C ASP A 33 6.22 -11.19 -32.33
N ILE A 34 6.51 -11.48 -33.60
CA ILE A 34 6.68 -10.48 -34.67
C ILE A 34 5.32 -9.82 -35.02
N PHE A 35 4.25 -10.23 -34.34
CA PHE A 35 2.91 -9.67 -34.39
C PHE A 35 2.39 -9.30 -33.01
N ALA A 36 3.24 -8.98 -32.03
CA ALA A 36 2.76 -8.30 -30.84
C ALA A 36 2.06 -7.01 -31.30
N PRO A 37 0.72 -6.90 -31.16
CA PRO A 37 0.05 -5.65 -31.47
C PRO A 37 0.66 -4.56 -30.57
N PRO A 38 0.69 -3.29 -31.01
CA PRO A 38 0.93 -2.19 -30.06
C PRO A 38 -0.03 -2.38 -28.87
N PRO A 39 0.34 -1.93 -27.66
CA PRO A 39 -0.60 -1.97 -26.53
C PRO A 39 -1.90 -1.35 -27.04
N THR A 40 -2.93 -2.19 -27.13
CA THR A 40 -4.14 -1.84 -27.86
C THR A 40 -4.79 -0.66 -27.16
N GLU A 41 -5.49 0.20 -27.92
CA GLU A 41 -6.34 1.28 -27.38
C GLU A 41 -7.23 0.80 -26.21
N ASP A 42 -7.51 -0.50 -26.16
CA ASP A 42 -8.19 -1.23 -25.10
C ASP A 42 -7.50 -1.17 -23.71
N MET A 43 -6.16 -1.28 -23.62
CA MET A 43 -5.47 -1.35 -22.32
C MET A 43 -5.27 0.02 -21.69
N GLU A 44 -5.07 1.08 -22.48
CA GLU A 44 -5.06 2.46 -21.97
C GLU A 44 -6.44 2.83 -21.41
N GLN A 45 -7.51 2.47 -22.11
CA GLN A 45 -8.87 2.63 -21.62
C GLN A 45 -9.13 1.79 -20.37
N GLU A 46 -8.70 0.53 -20.32
CA GLU A 46 -8.85 -0.34 -19.14
C GLU A 46 -8.16 0.25 -17.91
N LEU A 47 -6.96 0.82 -18.06
CA LEU A 47 -6.27 1.49 -16.97
C LEU A 47 -6.95 2.80 -16.55
N ALA A 48 -7.48 3.57 -17.50
CA ALA A 48 -8.25 4.77 -17.21
C ALA A 48 -9.54 4.41 -16.43
N ASP A 49 -10.27 3.40 -16.87
CA ASP A 49 -11.46 2.88 -16.20
C ASP A 49 -11.12 2.34 -14.81
N CYS A 50 -9.98 1.65 -14.68
CA CYS A 50 -9.46 1.21 -13.40
C CYS A 50 -9.18 2.39 -12.47
N PHE A 51 -8.52 3.45 -12.97
CA PHE A 51 -8.29 4.66 -12.20
C PHE A 51 -9.62 5.28 -11.73
N MET A 52 -10.61 5.44 -12.60
CA MET A 52 -11.89 6.04 -12.23
C MET A 52 -12.62 5.20 -11.16
N ARG A 53 -12.60 3.87 -11.28
CA ARG A 53 -13.18 2.97 -10.29
C ARG A 53 -12.49 3.06 -8.94
N GLU A 54 -11.16 3.08 -8.91
CA GLU A 54 -10.41 3.19 -7.65
C GLU A 54 -10.52 4.59 -7.03
N LEU A 55 -10.66 5.64 -7.85
CA LEU A 55 -10.97 6.99 -7.37
C LEU A 55 -12.34 7.02 -6.70
N GLU A 56 -13.39 6.51 -7.35
CA GLU A 56 -14.73 6.43 -6.80
C GLU A 56 -14.72 5.67 -5.47
N ARG A 57 -14.09 4.49 -5.45
CA ARG A 57 -13.95 3.67 -4.26
C ARG A 57 -13.24 4.43 -3.13
N ALA A 58 -12.13 5.10 -3.42
CA ALA A 58 -11.42 5.89 -2.42
C ALA A 58 -12.31 7.02 -1.84
N ILE A 59 -13.14 7.68 -2.65
CA ILE A 59 -14.05 8.72 -2.16
C ILE A 59 -15.13 8.12 -1.26
N LEU A 60 -15.76 7.02 -1.69
CA LEU A 60 -16.82 6.35 -0.95
C LEU A 60 -16.33 5.78 0.40
N ASP A 61 -15.17 5.11 0.39
CA ASP A 61 -14.63 4.44 1.57
C ASP A 61 -13.94 5.43 2.53
N GLN A 62 -13.33 6.50 2.00
CA GLN A 62 -12.35 7.30 2.76
C GLN A 62 -12.78 8.77 2.93
N GLN A 63 -13.68 9.31 2.10
CA GLN A 63 -14.08 10.72 2.14
C GLN A 63 -15.56 10.89 2.49
N ASP A 64 -16.23 11.92 1.95
CA ASP A 64 -17.68 12.10 2.03
C ASP A 64 -18.35 11.51 0.79
N PRO A 65 -19.12 10.43 0.91
CA PRO A 65 -19.83 9.82 -0.22
C PRO A 65 -20.78 10.79 -0.94
N ARG A 66 -21.24 11.86 -0.27
CA ARG A 66 -22.14 12.85 -0.87
C ARG A 66 -21.42 13.83 -1.80
N MET A 67 -20.09 13.82 -1.79
CA MET A 67 -19.25 14.74 -2.55
C MET A 67 -18.71 14.12 -3.83
N VAL A 68 -19.03 12.85 -4.13
CA VAL A 68 -18.52 12.10 -5.29
C VAL A 68 -18.57 12.93 -6.58
N ASP A 69 -19.73 13.52 -6.91
CA ASP A 69 -19.89 14.36 -8.10
C ASP A 69 -18.91 15.53 -8.14
N GLN A 70 -18.60 16.15 -6.99
CA GLN A 70 -17.65 17.27 -6.93
C GLN A 70 -16.21 16.84 -7.16
N TYR A 71 -15.82 15.63 -6.75
CA TYR A 71 -14.51 15.07 -7.06
C TYR A 71 -14.38 14.76 -8.55
N PHE A 72 -15.41 14.16 -9.16
CA PHE A 72 -15.42 13.91 -10.60
C PHE A 72 -15.45 15.20 -11.41
N GLN A 73 -16.22 16.21 -10.98
CA GLN A 73 -16.17 17.53 -11.58
C GLN A 73 -14.76 18.14 -11.47
N ARG A 74 -14.13 18.07 -10.29
CA ARG A 74 -12.74 18.51 -10.09
C ARG A 74 -11.76 17.77 -11.01
N PHE A 75 -11.96 16.47 -11.23
CA PHE A 75 -11.14 15.68 -12.15
C PHE A 75 -11.22 16.28 -13.56
N HIS A 76 -12.42 16.47 -14.10
CA HIS A 76 -12.63 17.00 -15.46
C HIS A 76 -12.20 18.46 -15.65
N GLU A 77 -12.38 19.30 -14.63
CA GLU A 77 -12.04 20.73 -14.69
C GLU A 77 -10.57 21.02 -14.39
N SER A 78 -9.85 20.06 -13.80
CA SER A 78 -8.43 20.20 -13.51
C SER A 78 -7.55 19.90 -14.73
N GLY A 79 -6.25 20.17 -14.62
CA GLY A 79 -5.24 19.71 -15.59
C GLY A 79 -4.87 18.23 -15.43
N PHE A 80 -5.41 17.54 -14.42
CA PHE A 80 -5.02 16.17 -14.09
C PHE A 80 -5.34 15.12 -15.17
N PRO A 81 -6.43 15.19 -15.96
CA PRO A 81 -6.71 14.19 -16.99
C PRO A 81 -5.59 14.06 -18.03
N THR A 82 -4.96 15.18 -18.42
CA THR A 82 -3.80 15.16 -19.32
C THR A 82 -2.57 14.54 -18.65
N ASP A 83 -2.35 14.83 -17.36
CA ASP A 83 -1.28 14.19 -16.59
C ASP A 83 -1.51 12.68 -16.45
N LEU A 84 -2.76 12.26 -16.21
CA LEU A 84 -3.17 10.87 -16.11
C LEU A 84 -2.87 10.14 -17.43
N GLU A 85 -3.34 10.65 -18.56
CA GLU A 85 -3.07 10.07 -19.89
C GLU A 85 -1.56 9.86 -20.12
N HIS A 86 -0.75 10.87 -19.80
CA HIS A 86 0.71 10.76 -19.93
C HIS A 86 1.30 9.68 -19.02
N ARG A 87 0.84 9.58 -17.77
CA ARG A 87 1.30 8.57 -16.81
C ARG A 87 0.88 7.17 -17.21
N LEU A 88 -0.35 6.97 -17.67
CA LEU A 88 -0.83 5.67 -18.14
C LEU A 88 0.03 5.17 -19.33
N ARG A 89 0.35 6.05 -20.28
CA ARG A 89 1.25 5.68 -21.39
C ARG A 89 2.65 5.27 -20.92
N GLN A 90 3.21 5.96 -19.93
CA GLN A 90 4.49 5.59 -19.32
C GLN A 90 4.44 4.22 -18.64
N LEU A 91 3.31 3.86 -18.02
CA LEU A 91 3.10 2.55 -17.40
C LEU A 91 2.94 1.43 -18.45
N LEU A 92 2.28 1.72 -19.58
CA LEU A 92 2.03 0.74 -20.64
C LEU A 92 3.27 0.40 -21.47
N GLU A 93 4.18 1.36 -21.69
CA GLU A 93 5.37 1.18 -22.52
C GLU A 93 6.23 -0.06 -22.13
N PRO A 94 6.61 -0.27 -20.85
CA PRO A 94 7.35 -1.48 -20.46
C PRO A 94 6.51 -2.76 -20.55
N LEU A 95 5.20 -2.71 -20.25
CA LEU A 95 4.30 -3.87 -20.33
C LEU A 95 4.17 -4.36 -21.77
N ALA A 96 3.97 -3.43 -22.70
CA ALA A 96 3.89 -3.72 -24.12
C ALA A 96 5.18 -4.38 -24.64
N ARG A 97 6.35 -3.88 -24.24
CA ARG A 97 7.65 -4.48 -24.59
C ARG A 97 7.81 -5.89 -24.03
N ALA A 98 7.23 -6.15 -22.87
CA ALA A 98 7.24 -7.47 -22.23
C ALA A 98 6.15 -8.42 -22.77
N GLY A 99 5.26 -7.95 -23.66
CA GLY A 99 4.10 -8.71 -24.12
C GLY A 99 3.05 -8.97 -23.03
N ILE A 100 3.06 -8.17 -21.95
CA ILE A 100 2.10 -8.25 -20.86
C ILE A 100 0.88 -7.43 -21.23
N ASN A 101 -0.28 -8.07 -21.23
CA ASN A 101 -1.58 -7.49 -21.58
C ASN A 101 -2.60 -7.61 -20.44
N THR A 102 -2.13 -7.67 -19.19
CA THR A 102 -2.99 -7.75 -18.00
C THR A 102 -2.51 -6.77 -16.94
N VAL A 103 -3.46 -6.29 -16.12
CA VAL A 103 -3.15 -5.44 -14.97
C VAL A 103 -2.42 -6.26 -13.90
N THR A 104 -1.13 -5.99 -13.70
CA THR A 104 -0.35 -6.60 -12.61
C THR A 104 -0.57 -5.86 -11.29
N GLN A 105 -0.09 -6.43 -10.18
CA GLN A 105 -0.16 -5.75 -8.89
C GLN A 105 0.59 -4.43 -8.91
N GLU A 106 1.79 -4.39 -9.48
CA GLU A 106 2.63 -3.20 -9.58
C GLU A 106 1.90 -2.07 -10.32
N VAL A 107 1.22 -2.40 -11.42
CA VAL A 107 0.40 -1.43 -12.16
C VAL A 107 -0.74 -0.90 -11.30
N LEU A 108 -1.43 -1.78 -10.57
CA LEU A 108 -2.51 -1.37 -9.67
C LEU A 108 -2.01 -0.43 -8.55
N TYR A 109 -0.81 -0.65 -8.01
CA TYR A 109 -0.21 0.26 -7.03
C TYR A 109 0.15 1.63 -7.61
N GLU A 110 0.58 1.68 -8.87
CA GLU A 110 0.78 2.96 -9.57
C GLU A 110 -0.55 3.68 -9.78
N ILE A 111 -1.63 2.96 -10.10
CA ILE A 111 -2.99 3.54 -10.16
C ILE A 111 -3.39 4.10 -8.78
N TYR A 112 -3.20 3.38 -7.68
CA TYR A 112 -3.47 3.90 -6.33
C TYR A 112 -2.63 5.15 -6.02
N SER A 113 -1.37 5.18 -6.45
CA SER A 113 -0.50 6.33 -6.28
C SER A 113 -0.98 7.55 -7.09
N LEU A 114 -1.56 7.34 -8.28
CA LEU A 114 -2.19 8.40 -9.07
C LEU A 114 -3.48 8.91 -8.42
N VAL A 115 -4.29 8.02 -7.83
CA VAL A 115 -5.48 8.41 -7.05
C VAL A 115 -5.06 9.28 -5.87
N ASP A 116 -4.05 8.87 -5.10
CA ASP A 116 -3.53 9.65 -3.97
C ASP A 116 -2.96 11.00 -4.43
N PHE A 117 -2.23 11.02 -5.53
CA PHE A 117 -1.74 12.26 -6.12
C PHE A 117 -2.88 13.21 -6.47
N PHE A 118 -3.93 12.72 -7.13
CA PHE A 118 -5.09 13.53 -7.46
C PHE A 118 -5.77 14.09 -6.21
N LEU A 119 -6.09 13.22 -5.23
CA LEU A 119 -6.76 13.61 -3.99
C LEU A 119 -5.94 14.66 -3.21
N ILE A 120 -4.63 14.46 -3.09
CA ILE A 120 -3.75 15.33 -2.32
C ILE A 120 -3.51 16.67 -3.03
N ARG A 121 -3.28 16.64 -4.35
CA ARG A 121 -2.83 17.82 -5.10
C ARG A 121 -3.99 18.68 -5.62
N PHE A 122 -5.06 18.04 -6.06
CA PHE A 122 -6.17 18.71 -6.73
C PHE A 122 -7.44 18.79 -5.90
N CYS A 123 -7.59 17.99 -4.84
CA CYS A 123 -8.81 17.92 -4.04
C CYS A 123 -8.60 18.28 -2.56
N SER A 124 -7.49 18.95 -2.21
CA SER A 124 -7.17 19.27 -0.81
C SER A 124 -8.27 20.04 -0.06
N ASP A 125 -9.06 20.84 -0.78
CA ASP A 125 -10.20 21.62 -0.28
C ASP A 125 -11.51 20.80 -0.20
N LEU A 126 -11.60 19.68 -0.93
CA LEU A 126 -12.74 18.75 -0.89
C LEU A 126 -12.54 17.63 0.13
N ASN A 127 -11.29 17.30 0.46
CA ASN A 127 -10.94 16.22 1.38
C ASN A 127 -11.46 16.51 2.78
N GLN A 128 -12.25 15.59 3.34
CA GLN A 128 -12.61 15.65 4.76
C GLN A 128 -11.48 15.16 5.66
N ILE A 129 -10.67 14.24 5.15
CA ILE A 129 -9.50 13.73 5.85
C ILE A 129 -8.27 14.41 5.28
N TYR A 130 -7.48 15.01 6.17
CA TYR A 130 -6.21 15.59 5.78
C TYR A 130 -5.24 14.50 5.30
N LEU A 131 -4.83 14.60 4.03
CA LEU A 131 -3.81 13.76 3.42
C LEU A 131 -2.54 14.59 3.20
N PRO A 132 -1.44 14.29 3.90
CA PRO A 132 -0.20 15.09 3.82
C PRO A 132 0.43 15.05 2.44
N GLN A 133 0.85 16.21 1.92
CA GLN A 133 1.65 16.28 0.69
C GLN A 133 2.98 15.51 0.78
N ALA A 134 3.49 15.28 1.99
CA ALA A 134 4.72 14.51 2.21
C ALA A 134 4.61 13.06 1.70
N ILE A 135 3.40 12.49 1.62
CA ILE A 135 3.13 11.16 1.06
C ILE A 135 3.64 11.06 -0.39
N LEU A 136 3.47 12.12 -1.17
CA LEU A 136 3.81 12.13 -2.60
C LEU A 136 5.31 11.97 -2.86
N LYS A 137 6.16 12.23 -1.85
CA LYS A 137 7.62 12.03 -1.95
C LYS A 137 7.97 10.56 -2.15
N TYR A 138 7.09 9.64 -1.79
CA TYR A 138 7.36 8.21 -1.82
C TYR A 138 6.84 7.53 -3.10
N HIS A 139 6.21 8.27 -4.01
CA HIS A 139 5.72 7.72 -5.29
C HIS A 139 6.90 7.41 -6.21
N GLY A 140 6.90 6.22 -6.81
CA GLY A 140 7.93 5.79 -7.77
C GLY A 140 9.34 5.61 -7.18
N ILE A 141 9.52 5.66 -5.86
CA ILE A 141 10.82 5.40 -5.21
C ILE A 141 10.99 3.89 -4.97
N ASP A 142 12.20 3.37 -5.22
CA ASP A 142 12.59 1.99 -4.87
C ASP A 142 12.54 1.79 -3.35
N GLY A 143 11.90 0.71 -2.89
CA GLY A 143 11.73 0.41 -1.46
C GLY A 143 13.03 0.38 -0.66
N ASN A 144 14.16 0.00 -1.28
CA ASN A 144 15.47 -0.05 -0.63
C ASN A 144 16.07 1.35 -0.35
N GLN A 145 15.54 2.38 -0.99
CA GLN A 145 15.97 3.77 -0.83
C GLN A 145 15.12 4.55 0.18
N VAL A 146 14.04 3.94 0.69
CA VAL A 146 13.09 4.60 1.58
C VAL A 146 13.50 4.43 3.05
N ASP A 147 13.61 5.54 3.78
CA ASP A 147 13.59 5.50 5.23
C ASP A 147 12.16 5.18 5.70
N LEU A 148 11.93 3.90 6.02
CA LEU A 148 10.62 3.39 6.41
C LEU A 148 10.04 4.04 7.67
N TYR A 149 10.91 4.46 8.60
CA TYR A 149 10.45 5.18 9.80
C TYR A 149 9.94 6.56 9.40
N ARG A 150 10.71 7.30 8.59
CA ARG A 150 10.31 8.63 8.12
C ARG A 150 9.05 8.57 7.25
N MET A 151 8.95 7.59 6.37
CA MET A 151 7.75 7.34 5.56
C MET A 151 6.54 7.12 6.46
N SER A 152 6.67 6.26 7.46
CA SER A 152 5.58 5.99 8.40
C SER A 152 5.12 7.26 9.12
N MET A 153 6.04 8.11 9.57
CA MET A 153 5.67 9.39 10.20
C MET A 153 4.98 10.36 9.23
N ASP A 154 5.48 10.47 8.00
CA ASP A 154 4.92 11.36 6.98
C ASP A 154 3.51 10.94 6.53
N PHE A 155 3.24 9.63 6.44
CA PHE A 155 1.90 9.11 6.17
C PHE A 155 0.95 9.35 7.34
N MET A 156 1.40 9.00 8.56
CA MET A 156 0.54 9.03 9.73
C MET A 156 0.24 10.45 10.25
N ALA A 157 1.04 11.45 9.89
CA ALA A 157 0.86 12.89 10.21
C ALA A 157 0.20 13.13 11.57
N PHE A 158 0.89 12.63 12.60
CA PHE A 158 0.40 12.58 13.97
C PHE A 158 0.19 13.95 14.61
N ASP A 159 0.81 14.99 14.07
CA ASP A 159 0.60 16.39 14.43
C ASP A 159 -0.82 16.90 14.11
N HIS A 160 -1.57 16.18 13.27
CA HIS A 160 -2.96 16.47 12.94
C HIS A 160 -3.98 15.62 13.72
N GLU A 161 -3.54 14.88 14.74
CA GLU A 161 -4.40 13.97 15.49
C GLU A 161 -4.41 14.27 16.98
N ASP A 162 -5.59 14.17 17.58
CA ASP A 162 -5.75 14.22 19.04
C ASP A 162 -5.75 12.81 19.63
N VAL A 163 -4.64 12.09 19.42
CA VAL A 163 -4.45 10.75 19.97
C VAL A 163 -3.12 10.64 20.70
N ARG A 164 -3.05 9.76 21.71
CA ARG A 164 -1.84 9.59 22.50
C ARG A 164 -0.84 8.70 21.77
N ILE A 165 0.19 9.31 21.21
CA ILE A 165 1.26 8.62 20.47
C ILE A 165 2.59 8.73 21.20
N TYR A 166 3.32 7.63 21.23
CA TYR A 166 4.68 7.56 21.74
C TYR A 166 5.62 7.24 20.58
N THR A 167 6.52 8.16 20.27
CA THR A 167 7.66 7.98 19.35
C THR A 167 9.00 8.00 20.09
N ASP A 168 9.05 8.68 21.25
CA ASP A 168 10.16 8.61 22.20
C ASP A 168 9.79 7.67 23.36
N PHE A 169 10.26 6.42 23.29
CA PHE A 169 9.98 5.40 24.29
C PHE A 169 10.73 5.60 25.61
N LEU A 170 11.76 6.46 25.64
CA LEU A 170 12.43 6.80 26.89
C LEU A 170 11.55 7.70 27.77
N SER A 171 10.69 8.50 27.13
CA SER A 171 9.70 9.35 27.81
C SER A 171 8.42 8.60 28.19
N MET A 172 8.18 7.42 27.61
CA MET A 172 6.96 6.65 27.83
C MET A 172 6.91 6.09 29.27
N PRO A 173 5.77 6.20 29.98
CA PRO A 173 5.65 5.64 31.32
C PRO A 173 5.91 4.13 31.34
N GLU A 174 6.84 3.68 32.18
CA GLU A 174 7.27 2.27 32.25
C GLU A 174 6.09 1.30 32.46
N LYS A 175 5.11 1.68 33.29
CA LYS A 175 3.89 0.89 33.54
C LYS A 175 3.05 0.72 32.28
N THR A 176 2.94 1.77 31.46
CA THR A 176 2.20 1.74 30.20
C THR A 176 2.94 0.90 29.18
N LEU A 177 4.27 1.07 29.04
CA LEU A 177 5.08 0.25 28.12
C LEU A 177 4.98 -1.24 28.47
N LYS A 178 5.15 -1.60 29.76
CA LYS A 178 4.94 -2.98 30.26
C LYS A 178 3.55 -3.51 29.95
N LYS A 179 2.53 -2.64 29.94
CA LYS A 179 1.15 -3.05 29.63
C LYS A 179 0.95 -3.26 28.14
N VAL A 180 1.49 -2.39 27.29
CA VAL A 180 1.47 -2.51 25.83
C VAL A 180 2.13 -3.82 25.40
N SER A 181 3.34 -4.11 25.88
CA SER A 181 4.07 -5.35 25.57
C SER A 181 3.34 -6.63 26.01
N LYS A 182 2.53 -6.55 27.08
CA LYS A 182 1.71 -7.68 27.54
C LYS A 182 0.35 -7.78 26.83
N SER A 183 -0.11 -6.70 26.20
CA SER A 183 -1.47 -6.60 25.69
C SER A 183 -1.54 -6.87 24.20
N PHE A 184 -0.64 -6.29 23.40
CA PHE A 184 -0.67 -6.43 21.95
C PHE A 184 0.70 -6.35 21.25
N LEU A 185 1.71 -5.70 21.84
CA LEU A 185 3.03 -5.58 21.21
C LEU A 185 3.92 -6.77 21.57
N PHE A 186 3.83 -7.84 20.79
CA PHE A 186 4.62 -9.07 20.94
C PHE A 186 5.78 -9.12 19.94
N ALA A 187 6.48 -8.01 19.79
CA ALA A 187 7.59 -7.87 18.84
C ALA A 187 8.81 -8.68 19.27
N ASP A 188 9.53 -9.23 18.30
CA ASP A 188 10.82 -9.88 18.53
C ASP A 188 11.90 -8.85 18.93
N ARG A 189 12.98 -9.31 19.58
CA ARG A 189 14.11 -8.44 19.98
C ARG A 189 14.82 -7.76 18.80
N THR A 190 14.69 -8.32 17.60
CA THR A 190 15.25 -7.78 16.37
C THR A 190 14.36 -6.70 15.73
N GLU A 191 13.12 -6.55 16.18
CA GLU A 191 12.21 -5.55 15.65
C GLU A 191 12.50 -4.18 16.24
N ARG A 192 12.66 -3.19 15.36
CA ARG A 192 12.77 -1.79 15.72
C ARG A 192 11.38 -1.18 15.75
N LEU A 193 10.94 -0.81 16.95
CA LEU A 193 9.69 -0.11 17.17
C LEU A 193 9.75 1.32 16.62
N TRP A 194 8.72 1.72 15.86
CA TRP A 194 8.60 3.07 15.30
C TRP A 194 7.73 3.97 16.17
N PHE A 195 6.54 3.49 16.54
CA PHE A 195 5.62 4.23 17.38
C PHE A 195 4.61 3.30 18.07
N ILE A 196 3.99 3.81 19.14
CA ILE A 196 2.83 3.20 19.80
C ILE A 196 1.71 4.25 19.88
N CYS A 197 0.52 3.90 19.43
CA CYS A 197 -0.70 4.66 19.66
C CYS A 197 -1.51 4.00 20.79
N ASP A 198 -1.69 4.70 21.91
CA ASP A 198 -2.51 4.26 23.04
C ASP A 198 -3.92 4.84 22.94
N GLN A 199 -4.88 3.98 22.62
CA GLN A 199 -6.27 4.36 22.44
C GLN A 199 -7.10 4.24 23.72
N THR A 200 -6.46 4.02 24.87
CA THR A 200 -7.17 3.96 26.14
C THR A 200 -7.37 5.36 26.71
N LEU A 201 -8.60 5.66 27.15
CA LEU A 201 -8.98 6.96 27.73
C LEU A 201 -8.01 7.44 28.83
N ARG A 202 -7.55 6.52 29.68
CA ARG A 202 -6.64 6.81 30.81
C ARG A 202 -5.16 6.55 30.54
N GLY A 203 -4.75 6.23 29.32
CA GLY A 203 -3.33 6.03 28.99
C GLY A 203 -2.72 4.77 29.59
N THR A 204 -3.54 3.72 29.71
CA THR A 204 -3.18 2.43 30.31
C THR A 204 -2.44 1.49 29.36
N GLY A 205 -2.47 1.72 28.04
CA GLY A 205 -1.84 0.85 27.04
C GLY A 205 -2.46 -0.55 26.91
N LYS A 206 -3.74 -0.72 27.26
CA LYS A 206 -4.46 -2.02 27.14
C LYS A 206 -5.03 -2.28 25.75
N ALA A 207 -5.25 -1.22 24.97
CA ALA A 207 -5.79 -1.23 23.62
C ALA A 207 -5.09 -0.12 22.83
N GLY A 208 -4.94 -0.31 21.52
CA GLY A 208 -4.09 0.51 20.70
C GLY A 208 -3.49 -0.25 19.53
N PHE A 209 -2.56 0.41 18.85
CA PHE A 209 -1.73 -0.22 17.83
C PHE A 209 -0.30 0.29 17.88
N ALA A 210 0.62 -0.49 17.34
CA ALA A 210 2.04 -0.17 17.28
C ALA A 210 2.62 -0.70 15.97
N MET A 211 3.56 0.04 15.39
CA MET A 211 4.25 -0.39 14.19
C MET A 211 5.74 -0.53 14.46
N THR A 212 6.31 -1.59 13.91
CA THR A 212 7.75 -1.85 13.85
C THR A 212 8.19 -1.84 12.40
N ASN A 213 9.49 -2.07 12.18
CA ASN A 213 10.03 -2.31 10.84
C ASN A 213 9.65 -3.64 10.21
N GLN A 214 8.88 -4.50 10.89
CA GLN A 214 8.48 -5.81 10.35
C GLN A 214 6.97 -6.03 10.39
N SER A 215 6.26 -5.39 11.32
CA SER A 215 4.85 -5.68 11.56
C SER A 215 4.08 -4.49 12.09
N ILE A 216 2.75 -4.55 11.92
CA ILE A 216 1.79 -3.82 12.75
C ILE A 216 1.17 -4.79 13.78
N TYR A 217 1.07 -4.31 15.01
CA TYR A 217 0.44 -4.98 16.14
C TYR A 217 -0.75 -4.14 16.59
N TRP A 218 -1.90 -4.74 16.87
CA TRP A 218 -3.03 -3.99 17.39
C TRP A 218 -3.95 -4.80 18.27
N LYS A 219 -4.76 -4.10 19.05
CA LYS A 219 -5.83 -4.67 19.85
C LYS A 219 -6.91 -3.63 20.11
N ALA A 220 -8.11 -3.90 19.62
CA ALA A 220 -9.30 -3.15 19.97
C ALA A 220 -9.85 -3.57 21.36
N PRO A 221 -10.65 -2.72 22.02
CA PRO A 221 -11.31 -3.08 23.28
C PRO A 221 -12.13 -4.37 23.15
N MET A 222 -11.98 -5.27 24.12
CA MET A 222 -12.66 -6.58 24.19
C MET A 222 -12.37 -7.53 23.01
N GLN A 223 -11.41 -7.21 22.15
CA GLN A 223 -10.95 -8.08 21.07
C GLN A 223 -9.61 -8.75 21.45
N PRO A 224 -9.27 -9.91 20.85
CA PRO A 224 -7.91 -10.43 20.94
C PRO A 224 -6.91 -9.46 20.29
N ALA A 225 -5.63 -9.66 20.59
CA ALA A 225 -4.57 -8.95 19.90
C ALA A 225 -4.29 -9.60 18.55
N HIS A 226 -3.89 -8.78 17.59
CA HIS A 226 -3.60 -9.18 16.23
C HIS A 226 -2.24 -8.64 15.79
N VAL A 227 -1.66 -9.31 14.79
CA VAL A 227 -0.41 -8.93 14.15
C VAL A 227 -0.54 -9.15 12.65
N PHE A 228 0.00 -8.21 11.88
CA PHE A 228 0.20 -8.37 10.45
C PHE A 228 1.66 -8.07 10.15
N ARG A 229 2.35 -9.06 9.55
CA ARG A 229 3.74 -8.97 9.13
C ARG A 229 3.81 -8.48 7.69
N TYR A 230 4.67 -7.51 7.42
CA TYR A 230 4.89 -7.03 6.06
C TYR A 230 5.47 -8.16 5.18
N GLY A 231 5.28 -8.08 3.86
CA GLY A 231 5.62 -9.14 2.90
C GLY A 231 4.63 -10.31 2.84
N HIS A 232 3.62 -10.34 3.73
CA HIS A 232 2.46 -11.22 3.55
C HIS A 232 1.33 -10.49 2.84
N PRO A 233 0.45 -11.19 2.10
CA PRO A 233 -0.72 -10.57 1.48
C PRO A 233 -1.61 -9.85 2.50
N LEU A 234 -1.97 -8.62 2.17
CA LEU A 234 -2.86 -7.77 2.96
C LEU A 234 -4.19 -7.55 2.25
N THR A 235 -5.28 -7.76 2.98
CA THR A 235 -6.63 -7.33 2.62
C THR A 235 -7.05 -6.21 3.57
N ILE A 236 -7.43 -5.06 3.01
CA ILE A 236 -8.02 -3.94 3.74
C ILE A 236 -9.46 -3.77 3.27
N GLN A 237 -10.40 -3.71 4.19
CA GLN A 237 -11.81 -3.44 3.91
C GLN A 237 -12.29 -2.33 4.82
N PHE A 238 -12.81 -1.25 4.23
CA PHE A 238 -13.46 -0.18 4.98
C PHE A 238 -14.90 -0.52 5.25
N GLU A 239 -15.37 -0.14 6.42
CA GLU A 239 -16.76 -0.25 6.86
C GLU A 239 -17.11 1.07 7.53
N SER A 240 -17.72 2.01 6.81
CA SER A 240 -18.07 3.37 7.27
C SER A 240 -16.96 4.12 8.01
N ASP A 241 -16.77 3.89 9.32
CA ASP A 241 -15.81 4.59 10.18
C ASP A 241 -14.60 3.74 10.59
N TRP A 242 -14.64 2.42 10.43
CA TRP A 242 -13.60 1.49 10.82
C TRP A 242 -13.10 0.69 9.61
N MET A 243 -12.09 -0.16 9.82
CA MET A 243 -11.63 -1.07 8.78
C MET A 243 -11.35 -2.47 9.35
N THR A 244 -11.18 -3.43 8.47
CA THR A 244 -10.58 -4.72 8.82
C THR A 244 -9.26 -4.91 8.09
N LEU A 245 -8.31 -5.50 8.79
CA LEU A 245 -7.03 -5.95 8.24
C LEU A 245 -7.04 -7.47 8.28
N ASN A 246 -7.07 -8.12 7.11
CA ASN A 246 -7.24 -9.57 6.96
C ASN A 246 -8.46 -10.11 7.74
N GLY A 247 -9.57 -9.36 7.73
CA GLY A 247 -10.82 -9.72 8.42
C GLY A 247 -10.81 -9.46 9.93
N ALA A 248 -9.69 -9.03 10.52
CA ALA A 248 -9.63 -8.63 11.92
C ALA A 248 -9.94 -7.14 12.08
N PHE A 249 -10.83 -6.82 13.02
CA PHE A 249 -11.28 -5.45 13.29
C PHE A 249 -10.12 -4.53 13.66
N PHE A 250 -10.07 -3.36 13.04
CA PHE A 250 -9.14 -2.28 13.34
C PHE A 250 -9.89 -0.95 13.32
N ASP A 251 -9.66 -0.14 14.36
CA ASP A 251 -10.16 1.23 14.38
C ASP A 251 -9.22 2.12 15.18
N ALA A 252 -8.71 3.17 14.54
CA ALA A 252 -7.94 4.27 15.10
C ALA A 252 -8.62 5.63 14.96
N GLY A 253 -9.88 5.66 14.53
CA GLY A 253 -10.55 6.85 14.02
C GLY A 253 -10.34 7.01 12.51
N LYS A 254 -11.36 7.55 11.84
CA LYS A 254 -11.46 7.59 10.37
C LYS A 254 -10.20 8.12 9.68
N ALA A 255 -9.66 9.26 10.15
CA ALA A 255 -8.47 9.88 9.56
C ALA A 255 -7.19 9.03 9.69
N LEU A 256 -6.99 8.40 10.85
CA LEU A 256 -5.87 7.47 11.05
C LEU A 256 -6.06 6.17 10.28
N ASN A 257 -7.28 5.64 10.20
CA ASN A 257 -7.58 4.44 9.41
C ASN A 257 -7.22 4.64 7.93
N VAL A 258 -7.61 5.77 7.35
CA VAL A 258 -7.32 6.11 5.95
C VAL A 258 -5.82 6.32 5.71
N ARG A 259 -5.13 7.03 6.60
CA ARG A 259 -3.68 7.23 6.45
C ARG A 259 -2.88 5.95 6.65
N LEU A 260 -3.31 5.12 7.60
CA LEU A 260 -2.72 3.81 7.83
C LEU A 260 -2.96 2.86 6.65
N SER A 261 -4.15 2.85 6.04
CA SER A 261 -4.41 1.97 4.88
C SER A 261 -3.48 2.30 3.72
N LYS A 262 -3.27 3.59 3.44
CA LYS A 262 -2.33 4.04 2.40
C LYS A 262 -0.89 3.66 2.74
N LEU A 263 -0.47 3.82 4.00
CA LEU A 263 0.85 3.38 4.46
C LEU A 263 1.03 1.87 4.29
N LEU A 264 0.05 1.06 4.69
CA LEU A 264 0.14 -0.40 4.60
C LEU A 264 0.15 -0.87 3.15
N GLN A 265 -0.65 -0.26 2.26
CA GLN A 265 -0.57 -0.51 0.81
C GLN A 265 0.82 -0.18 0.27
N ARG A 266 1.42 0.94 0.70
CA ARG A 266 2.78 1.28 0.30
C ARG A 266 3.81 0.29 0.82
N LEU A 267 3.65 -0.22 2.05
CA LEU A 267 4.56 -1.21 2.62
C LEU A 267 4.48 -2.56 1.89
N GLN A 268 3.34 -2.94 1.31
CA GLN A 268 3.23 -4.13 0.46
C GLN A 268 4.08 -4.06 -0.82
N MET A 269 4.46 -2.85 -1.24
CA MET A 269 5.38 -2.66 -2.38
C MET A 269 6.85 -2.67 -2.00
N VAL A 270 7.15 -2.46 -0.72
CA VAL A 270 8.53 -2.40 -0.23
C VAL A 270 9.03 -3.77 0.24
N PHE A 271 8.13 -4.64 0.71
CA PHE A 271 8.42 -5.96 1.26
C PHE A 271 7.83 -7.07 0.39
#